data_AF-A0A502W4S8-F1
#
_entry.id   AF-A0A502W4S8-F1
#
_cell.length_a   1.000
_cell.length_b   1.000
_cell.length_c   1.000
_cell.angle_alpha   90.00
_cell.angle_beta   90.00
_cell.angle_gamma   90.00
#
_symmetry.space_group_name_H-M   'P 1'
#
loop_
_entity.id
_entity.type
_entity.pdbx_description
1 polymer ?
#
loop_
_entity_poly.entity_id
_entity_poly.type
_entity_poly.pdbx_seq_one_letter_code
_entity_poly.pdbx_strand_id
1 'polypeptide(L)'
;MKHSTVKALAIALALGGSAAFPTAGGAGSVAATDPVQTSSAASAFGSYDPYGDFSADKSASIEELFLPWEDVDLSTLPLADAYALQRGRSLLITVEPWTWSKDWRITPPELRDGILSGKYDANMQAICDLVGQMKSPVTIRWAQEMEDKNGRFTWANWAPKDWISAYKREVDICRKAAPAAKYMWSPKGEEGLEKYYPGDDYVDVIGLSVFGLQKKDDDETGRDRTFAELLKPGYDRVAVFNKPIIVAELGYVGKQDYVSKWQEDSRKSYAEFPALTSVVYFNQKEVWPWLGGYGLPDWRVTQHVLP
;
A
#
# COMPACT_ATOMS: atom_id res chain seq x y z
N MET A 1 -36.55 7.93 -23.71
CA MET A 1 -36.32 6.75 -24.57
C MET A 1 -35.63 7.20 -25.85
N LYS A 2 -34.32 6.99 -25.95
CA LYS A 2 -33.58 7.06 -27.21
C LYS A 2 -32.61 5.89 -27.19
N HIS A 3 -32.93 4.87 -27.98
CA HIS A 3 -32.12 3.69 -28.16
C HIS A 3 -30.86 4.08 -28.95
N SER A 4 -29.69 3.71 -28.46
CA SER A 4 -28.48 3.62 -29.27
C SER A 4 -27.88 2.23 -29.10
N THR A 5 -27.58 1.65 -30.25
CA THR A 5 -27.33 0.24 -30.55
C THR A 5 -25.92 -0.17 -30.10
N VAL A 6 -25.84 -1.18 -29.23
CA VAL A 6 -24.58 -1.87 -28.90
C VAL A 6 -24.24 -2.82 -30.05
N LYS A 7 -23.09 -2.62 -30.68
CA LYS A 7 -22.49 -3.62 -31.58
C LYS A 7 -21.72 -4.62 -30.73
N ALA A 8 -22.25 -5.84 -30.64
CA ALA A 8 -21.54 -7.00 -30.11
C ALA A 8 -20.43 -7.42 -31.06
N LEU A 9 -19.20 -7.58 -30.55
CA LEU A 9 -18.14 -8.30 -31.23
C LEU A 9 -17.90 -9.61 -30.47
N ALA A 10 -18.30 -10.71 -31.11
CA ALA A 10 -18.08 -12.07 -30.64
C ALA A 10 -16.63 -12.48 -30.92
N ILE A 11 -15.97 -13.07 -29.92
CA ILE A 11 -14.77 -13.89 -30.13
C ILE A 11 -15.02 -15.24 -29.46
N ALA A 12 -14.84 -16.29 -30.27
CA ALA A 12 -15.18 -17.68 -30.00
C ALA A 12 -14.27 -18.31 -28.94
N LEU A 13 -14.88 -19.05 -28.00
CA LEU A 13 -14.20 -20.03 -27.17
C LEU A 13 -14.09 -21.36 -27.92
N ALA A 14 -12.88 -21.85 -28.10
CA ALA A 14 -12.62 -23.25 -28.42
C ALA A 14 -12.44 -24.05 -27.12
N LEU A 15 -13.37 -24.98 -26.88
CA LEU A 15 -13.31 -26.00 -25.82
C LEU A 15 -12.42 -27.16 -26.27
N GLY A 16 -11.62 -27.70 -25.37
CA GLY A 16 -11.04 -29.03 -25.52
C GLY A 16 -9.93 -29.34 -24.54
N GLY A 17 -10.14 -30.33 -23.66
CA GLY A 17 -9.05 -31.02 -22.97
C GLY A 17 -9.32 -31.35 -21.51
N SER A 18 -10.12 -32.40 -21.27
CA SER A 18 -10.26 -33.06 -19.97
C SER A 18 -8.96 -33.76 -19.56
N ALA A 19 -8.54 -33.61 -18.30
CA ALA A 19 -7.60 -34.53 -17.66
C ALA A 19 -7.98 -34.71 -16.17
N ALA A 20 -7.95 -35.98 -15.76
CA ALA A 20 -8.51 -36.51 -14.52
C ALA A 20 -7.68 -36.23 -13.27
N PHE A 21 -8.36 -36.15 -12.13
CA PHE A 21 -7.78 -36.12 -10.78
C PHE A 21 -7.52 -37.54 -10.26
N PRO A 22 -6.42 -37.77 -9.54
CA PRO A 22 -6.36 -38.80 -8.51
C PRO A 22 -6.54 -38.17 -7.12
N THR A 23 -7.43 -38.76 -6.33
CA THR A 23 -7.57 -38.57 -4.90
C THR A 23 -6.57 -39.46 -4.15
N ALA A 24 -5.93 -38.92 -3.13
CA ALA A 24 -5.34 -39.70 -2.04
C ALA A 24 -5.42 -38.86 -0.75
N GLY A 25 -6.09 -39.43 0.26
CA GLY A 25 -6.21 -38.84 1.59
C GLY A 25 -5.02 -39.15 2.49
N GLY A 26 -4.95 -38.44 3.62
CA GLY A 26 -4.02 -38.71 4.72
C GLY A 26 -3.94 -37.53 5.68
N ALA A 27 -4.36 -37.75 6.92
CA ALA A 27 -4.53 -36.74 7.97
C ALA A 27 -3.25 -36.49 8.80
N GLY A 28 -3.18 -35.29 9.41
CA GLY A 28 -2.32 -34.92 10.55
C GLY A 28 -0.89 -34.52 10.16
N SER A 29 -0.23 -33.52 10.75
CA SER A 29 -0.50 -32.70 11.92
C SER A 29 0.63 -31.68 12.07
N VAL A 30 0.32 -30.55 12.71
CA VAL A 30 1.21 -29.52 13.30
C VAL A 30 2.02 -28.65 12.32
N ALA A 31 1.51 -27.43 12.12
CA ALA A 31 2.24 -26.32 11.52
C ALA A 31 3.42 -25.95 12.42
N ALA A 32 4.63 -26.25 11.97
CA ALA A 32 5.83 -25.58 12.44
C ALA A 32 5.87 -24.20 11.79
N THR A 33 6.03 -23.17 12.61
CA THR A 33 6.36 -21.81 12.16
C THR A 33 7.76 -21.85 11.58
N ASP A 34 7.87 -21.96 10.26
CA ASP A 34 9.17 -21.79 9.59
C ASP A 34 9.64 -20.33 9.78
N PRO A 35 10.83 -20.10 10.36
CA PRO A 35 11.45 -18.78 10.33
C PRO A 35 11.73 -18.46 8.87
N VAL A 36 11.19 -17.35 8.39
CA VAL A 36 11.27 -16.90 6.99
C VAL A 36 12.72 -16.93 6.51
N GLN A 37 13.08 -17.93 5.69
CA GLN A 37 14.27 -17.87 4.85
C GLN A 37 13.98 -16.91 3.69
N THR A 38 14.31 -15.62 3.83
CA THR A 38 14.27 -14.68 2.71
C THR A 38 15.50 -14.91 1.82
N SER A 39 15.31 -15.69 0.75
CA SER A 39 16.27 -15.72 -0.35
C SER A 39 16.36 -14.33 -0.99
N SER A 40 17.58 -13.87 -1.29
CA SER A 40 17.96 -12.53 -1.74
C SER A 40 17.47 -12.13 -3.16
N ALA A 41 16.27 -12.52 -3.56
CA ALA A 41 15.65 -12.04 -4.80
C ALA A 41 15.46 -10.51 -4.72
N ALA A 42 15.59 -9.82 -5.86
CA ALA A 42 15.28 -8.40 -5.97
C ALA A 42 13.86 -8.15 -5.41
N SER A 43 13.69 -7.07 -4.65
CA SER A 43 12.39 -6.68 -4.10
C SER A 43 11.34 -6.66 -5.22
N ALA A 44 10.21 -7.32 -5.00
CA ALA A 44 9.11 -7.29 -5.95
C ALA A 44 8.70 -5.83 -6.20
N PHE A 45 8.47 -5.46 -7.45
CA PHE A 45 8.10 -4.09 -7.80
C PHE A 45 6.59 -3.97 -7.98
N GLY A 46 6.04 -2.83 -7.58
CA GLY A 46 4.67 -2.44 -7.86
C GLY A 46 4.52 -0.94 -8.04
N SER A 47 3.29 -0.51 -8.30
CA SER A 47 3.00 0.92 -8.45
C SER A 47 1.57 1.27 -8.09
N TYR A 48 1.38 2.44 -7.48
CA TYR A 48 0.16 3.21 -7.64
C TYR A 48 0.30 4.03 -8.93
N ASP A 49 -0.48 3.70 -9.95
CA ASP A 49 -0.31 4.24 -11.30
C ASP A 49 -1.62 4.72 -11.93
N PRO A 50 -2.19 5.84 -11.44
CA PRO A 50 -3.47 6.35 -11.93
C PRO A 50 -3.42 6.82 -13.40
N TYR A 51 -2.23 7.01 -13.98
CA TYR A 51 -2.03 7.46 -15.36
C TYR A 51 -1.67 6.33 -16.34
N GLY A 52 -1.40 5.12 -15.85
CA GLY A 52 -1.07 3.96 -16.69
C GLY A 52 0.35 3.96 -17.26
N ASP A 53 1.28 4.72 -16.69
CA ASP A 53 2.68 4.80 -17.16
C ASP A 53 3.42 3.45 -17.00
N PHE A 54 2.99 2.61 -16.05
CA PHE A 54 3.52 1.26 -15.79
C PHE A 54 2.69 0.14 -16.43
N SER A 55 1.70 0.47 -17.26
CA SER A 55 0.82 -0.52 -17.90
C SER A 55 1.56 -1.55 -18.77
N ALA A 56 2.72 -1.18 -19.33
CA ALA A 56 3.59 -2.04 -20.13
C ALA A 56 4.74 -2.69 -19.33
N ASP A 57 4.93 -2.35 -18.05
CA ASP A 57 6.01 -2.90 -17.22
C ASP A 57 5.68 -4.34 -16.80
N LYS A 58 6.26 -5.33 -17.48
CA LYS A 58 6.04 -6.75 -17.19
C LYS A 58 6.68 -7.21 -15.88
N SER A 59 7.53 -6.39 -15.24
CA SER A 59 8.15 -6.71 -13.95
C SER A 59 7.28 -6.29 -12.76
N ALA A 60 6.29 -5.41 -12.97
CA ALA A 60 5.38 -5.01 -11.91
C ALA A 60 4.46 -6.17 -11.52
N SER A 61 4.42 -6.44 -10.22
CA SER A 61 3.75 -7.57 -9.56
C SER A 61 2.70 -7.14 -8.53
N ILE A 62 2.68 -5.86 -8.16
CA ILE A 62 1.72 -5.27 -7.22
C ILE A 62 1.08 -4.06 -7.88
N GLU A 63 -0.24 -3.98 -7.83
CA GLU A 63 -1.01 -2.78 -8.18
C GLU A 63 -1.55 -2.16 -6.90
N GLU A 64 -1.18 -0.91 -6.66
CA GLU A 64 -1.76 -0.17 -5.55
C GLU A 64 -2.98 0.63 -5.99
N LEU A 65 -3.97 0.68 -5.12
CA LEU A 65 -5.16 1.53 -5.22
C LEU A 65 -5.26 2.34 -3.94
N PHE A 66 -5.66 3.60 -4.06
CA PHE A 66 -6.10 4.41 -2.92
C PHE A 66 -7.62 4.55 -2.99
N LEU A 67 -8.28 4.46 -1.84
CA LEU A 67 -9.70 4.73 -1.73
C LEU A 67 -10.04 5.41 -0.40
N PRO A 68 -10.93 6.42 -0.40
CA PRO A 68 -11.57 6.87 0.81
C PRO A 68 -12.64 5.84 1.23
N TRP A 69 -12.99 5.78 2.49
CA TRP A 69 -14.09 4.90 2.94
C TRP A 69 -15.49 5.52 2.81
N GLU A 70 -15.55 6.79 2.42
CA GLU A 70 -16.75 7.62 2.28
C GLU A 70 -16.66 8.32 0.92
N ASP A 71 -17.79 8.46 0.24
CA ASP A 71 -17.87 9.06 -1.10
C ASP A 71 -17.02 8.32 -2.15
N VAL A 72 -16.92 7.00 -2.00
CA VAL A 72 -16.13 6.11 -2.86
C VAL A 72 -17.04 5.32 -3.80
N ASP A 73 -16.70 5.32 -5.09
CA ASP A 73 -17.30 4.41 -6.06
C ASP A 73 -16.62 3.03 -5.99
N LEU A 74 -17.15 2.19 -5.11
CA LEU A 74 -16.68 0.82 -4.93
C LEU A 74 -16.90 -0.08 -6.15
N SER A 75 -17.70 0.34 -7.15
CA SER A 75 -17.92 -0.43 -8.38
C SER A 75 -16.66 -0.60 -9.23
N THR A 76 -15.63 0.20 -8.94
CA THR A 76 -14.32 0.13 -9.59
C THR A 76 -13.44 -1.01 -9.05
N LEU A 77 -13.70 -1.51 -7.83
CA LEU A 77 -12.88 -2.56 -7.20
C LEU A 77 -12.90 -3.91 -7.96
N PRO A 78 -14.06 -4.42 -8.42
CA PRO A 78 -14.08 -5.61 -9.27
C PRO A 78 -13.32 -5.45 -10.60
N LEU A 79 -13.29 -4.25 -11.18
CA LEU A 79 -12.52 -3.98 -12.39
C LEU A 79 -11.02 -4.01 -12.11
N ALA A 80 -10.59 -3.47 -10.97
CA ALA A 80 -9.19 -3.53 -10.54
C ALA A 80 -8.75 -4.97 -10.24
N ASP A 81 -9.59 -5.79 -9.60
CA ASP A 81 -9.32 -7.23 -9.41
C ASP A 81 -9.18 -7.95 -10.74
N ALA A 82 -10.10 -7.76 -11.68
CA ALA A 82 -10.00 -8.40 -13.00
C ALA A 82 -8.72 -7.97 -13.76
N TYR A 83 -8.35 -6.70 -13.66
CA TYR A 83 -7.15 -6.15 -14.29
C TYR A 83 -5.85 -6.73 -13.68
N ALA A 84 -5.78 -6.80 -12.35
CA ALA A 84 -4.65 -7.39 -11.62
C ALA A 84 -4.54 -8.90 -11.89
N LEU A 85 -5.66 -9.64 -11.82
CA LEU A 85 -5.73 -11.06 -12.09
C LEU A 85 -5.25 -11.41 -13.50
N GLN A 86 -5.67 -10.65 -14.51
CA GLN A 86 -5.24 -10.86 -15.91
C GLN A 86 -3.72 -10.74 -16.07
N ARG A 87 -3.06 -9.96 -15.21
CA ARG A 87 -1.61 -9.70 -15.25
C ARG A 87 -0.83 -10.52 -14.22
N GLY A 88 -1.50 -11.35 -13.42
CA GLY A 88 -0.88 -12.09 -12.32
C GLY A 88 -0.31 -11.17 -11.24
N ARG A 89 -0.92 -9.99 -11.05
CA ARG A 89 -0.53 -9.01 -10.03
C ARG A 89 -1.37 -9.19 -8.76
N SER A 90 -0.79 -8.88 -7.60
CA SER A 90 -1.55 -8.71 -6.35
C SER A 90 -2.03 -7.27 -6.19
N LEU A 91 -3.03 -7.04 -5.35
CA LEU A 91 -3.53 -5.71 -5.00
C LEU A 91 -2.98 -5.25 -3.65
N LEU A 92 -2.49 -4.01 -3.59
CA LEU A 92 -2.33 -3.25 -2.35
C LEU A 92 -3.45 -2.21 -2.30
N ILE A 93 -4.39 -2.35 -1.39
CA ILE A 93 -5.53 -1.44 -1.27
C ILE A 93 -5.32 -0.56 -0.05
N THR A 94 -5.02 0.72 -0.30
CA THR A 94 -4.86 1.74 0.72
C THR A 94 -6.21 2.37 1.04
N VAL A 95 -6.68 2.15 2.26
CA VAL A 95 -7.98 2.61 2.75
C VAL A 95 -7.75 3.80 3.68
N GLU A 96 -8.20 4.97 3.23
CA GLU A 96 -8.11 6.20 4.00
C GLU A 96 -9.41 6.45 4.75
N PRO A 97 -9.40 6.54 6.10
CA PRO A 97 -10.61 6.66 6.91
C PRO A 97 -11.17 8.09 6.93
N TRP A 98 -11.42 8.64 5.76
CA TRP A 98 -12.11 9.92 5.55
C TRP A 98 -12.71 9.98 4.15
N THR A 99 -13.47 11.03 3.86
CA THR A 99 -13.83 11.40 2.48
C THR A 99 -12.73 12.25 1.84
N TRP A 100 -12.53 12.09 0.53
CA TRP A 100 -11.70 13.01 -0.27
C TRP A 100 -12.40 14.33 -0.59
N SER A 101 -13.68 14.46 -0.26
CA SER A 101 -14.42 15.71 -0.41
C SER A 101 -13.80 16.81 0.46
N LYS A 102 -13.35 17.89 -0.19
CA LYS A 102 -12.77 19.07 0.49
C LYS A 102 -13.81 19.81 1.33
N ASP A 103 -15.08 19.67 0.99
CA ASP A 103 -16.20 20.38 1.64
C ASP A 103 -16.69 19.66 2.90
N TRP A 104 -16.21 18.43 3.17
CA TRP A 104 -16.70 17.59 4.26
C TRP A 104 -15.57 16.91 5.03
N ARG A 105 -14.59 17.70 5.49
CA ARG A 105 -13.52 17.18 6.35
C ARG A 105 -13.93 17.17 7.81
N ILE A 106 -14.11 15.98 8.35
CA ILE A 106 -14.27 15.73 9.79
C ILE A 106 -12.98 16.04 10.55
N THR A 107 -13.11 16.53 11.78
CA THR A 107 -11.95 16.80 12.64
C THR A 107 -11.34 15.51 13.19
N PRO A 108 -10.06 15.52 13.64
CA PRO A 108 -9.45 14.34 14.24
C PRO A 108 -10.24 13.71 15.41
N PRO A 109 -10.78 14.49 16.38
CA PRO A 109 -11.61 13.92 17.45
C PRO A 109 -12.91 13.29 16.93
N GLU A 110 -13.59 13.93 15.98
CA GLU A 110 -14.84 13.41 15.41
C GLU A 110 -14.63 12.09 14.66
N LEU A 111 -13.56 12.01 13.86
CA LEU A 111 -13.18 10.78 13.18
C LEU A 111 -12.86 9.67 14.18
N ARG A 112 -11.98 9.96 15.15
CA ARG A 112 -11.59 9.02 16.20
C ARG A 112 -12.81 8.48 16.94
N ASP A 113 -13.64 9.37 17.48
CA ASP A 113 -14.78 8.98 18.31
C ASP A 113 -15.84 8.24 17.47
N GLY A 114 -15.99 8.60 16.19
CA GLY A 114 -16.83 7.86 15.26
C GLY A 114 -16.35 6.42 15.03
N ILE A 115 -15.05 6.18 14.83
CA ILE A 115 -14.51 4.82 14.69
C ILE A 115 -14.68 4.05 15.99
N LEU A 116 -14.26 4.64 17.12
CA LEU A 116 -14.25 3.96 18.41
C LEU A 116 -15.67 3.61 18.90
N SER A 117 -16.67 4.39 18.50
CA SER A 117 -18.09 4.10 18.78
C SER A 117 -18.72 3.12 17.77
N GLY A 118 -18.03 2.77 16.68
CA GLY A 118 -18.53 1.89 15.63
C GLY A 118 -19.42 2.55 14.58
N LYS A 119 -19.48 3.89 14.55
CA LYS A 119 -20.26 4.65 13.57
C LYS A 119 -19.91 4.30 12.12
N TYR A 120 -18.64 3.95 11.86
CA TYR A 120 -18.09 3.67 10.53
C TYR A 120 -17.95 2.19 10.21
N ASP A 121 -18.43 1.27 11.06
CA ASP A 121 -18.31 -0.18 10.81
C ASP A 121 -18.92 -0.62 9.49
N ALA A 122 -20.02 0.00 9.08
CA ALA A 122 -20.68 -0.31 7.82
C ALA A 122 -19.80 0.05 6.61
N ASN A 123 -19.02 1.13 6.69
CA ASN A 123 -18.07 1.51 5.66
C ASN A 123 -16.94 0.48 5.55
N MET A 124 -16.36 0.11 6.71
CA MET A 124 -15.32 -0.93 6.81
C MET A 124 -15.82 -2.26 6.23
N GLN A 125 -17.02 -2.68 6.64
CA GLN A 125 -17.66 -3.91 6.19
C GLN A 125 -17.89 -3.90 4.67
N ALA A 126 -18.39 -2.80 4.10
CA ALA A 126 -18.67 -2.71 2.67
C ALA A 126 -17.41 -2.87 1.80
N ILE A 127 -16.29 -2.26 2.21
CA ILE A 127 -15.01 -2.43 1.52
C ILE A 127 -14.54 -3.88 1.64
N CYS A 128 -14.56 -4.42 2.85
CA CYS A 128 -14.01 -5.75 3.11
C CYS A 128 -14.88 -6.89 2.55
N ASP A 129 -16.19 -6.70 2.40
CA ASP A 129 -17.06 -7.64 1.67
C ASP A 129 -16.69 -7.75 0.19
N LEU A 130 -16.29 -6.63 -0.43
CA LEU A 130 -15.81 -6.63 -1.82
C LEU A 130 -14.42 -7.25 -1.93
N VAL A 131 -13.52 -6.92 -1.01
CA VAL A 131 -12.20 -7.55 -0.96
C VAL A 131 -12.32 -9.06 -0.77
N GLY A 132 -13.23 -9.54 0.06
CA GLY A 132 -13.49 -10.96 0.29
C GLY A 132 -13.98 -11.72 -0.95
N GLN A 133 -14.48 -11.01 -1.96
CA GLN A 133 -14.92 -11.58 -3.25
C GLN A 133 -13.84 -11.54 -4.33
N MET A 134 -12.71 -10.86 -4.08
CA MET A 134 -11.63 -10.73 -5.06
C MET A 134 -10.90 -12.06 -5.26
N LYS A 135 -10.40 -12.26 -6.48
CA LYS A 135 -9.62 -13.45 -6.84
C LYS A 135 -8.11 -13.23 -6.72
N SER A 136 -7.67 -12.00 -6.90
CA SER A 136 -6.27 -11.62 -6.74
C SER A 136 -5.88 -11.63 -5.26
N PRO A 137 -4.61 -11.94 -4.90
CA PRO A 137 -4.14 -11.72 -3.54
C PRO A 137 -4.25 -10.24 -3.17
N VAL A 138 -4.79 -9.94 -2.00
CA VAL A 138 -5.00 -8.56 -1.53
C VAL A 138 -4.26 -8.32 -0.23
N THR A 139 -3.59 -7.17 -0.15
CA THR A 139 -3.11 -6.57 1.10
C THR A 139 -3.88 -5.29 1.35
N ILE A 140 -4.50 -5.16 2.52
CA ILE A 140 -5.20 -3.94 2.95
C ILE A 140 -4.24 -3.10 3.79
N ARG A 141 -4.05 -1.84 3.40
CA ARG A 141 -3.25 -0.83 4.11
C ARG A 141 -4.17 0.27 4.63
N TRP A 142 -4.54 0.19 5.90
CA TRP A 142 -5.51 1.11 6.50
C TRP A 142 -4.82 2.20 7.33
N ALA A 143 -5.25 3.45 7.14
CA ALA A 143 -4.83 4.62 7.92
C ALA A 143 -3.31 4.74 8.14
N GLN A 144 -2.57 4.83 7.04
CA GLN A 144 -1.11 4.91 6.98
C GLN A 144 -0.53 6.16 7.68
N GLU A 145 0.77 6.14 7.95
CA GLU A 145 1.56 7.27 8.46
C GLU A 145 1.00 7.89 9.75
N MET A 146 0.43 7.04 10.60
CA MET A 146 -0.32 7.45 11.79
C MET A 146 0.51 8.21 12.83
N GLU A 147 1.82 8.02 12.85
CA GLU A 147 2.71 8.67 13.79
C GLU A 147 3.06 10.12 13.40
N ASP A 148 2.75 10.54 12.15
CA ASP A 148 3.10 11.85 11.61
C ASP A 148 2.44 12.98 12.41
N LYS A 149 3.26 13.94 12.87
CA LYS A 149 2.80 15.07 13.70
C LYS A 149 2.47 16.31 12.88
N ASN A 150 2.67 16.27 11.57
CA ASN A 150 2.56 17.43 10.69
C ASN A 150 1.13 17.73 10.24
N GLY A 151 0.15 16.90 10.65
CA GLY A 151 -1.28 17.16 10.43
C GLY A 151 -1.75 16.92 9.00
N ARG A 152 -1.01 16.14 8.20
CA ARG A 152 -1.40 15.73 6.83
C ARG A 152 -2.72 14.96 6.84
N PHE A 153 -2.84 14.01 7.76
CA PHE A 153 -3.99 13.11 7.86
C PHE A 153 -4.80 13.36 9.13
N THR A 154 -6.12 13.26 9.02
CA THR A 154 -7.05 13.40 10.16
C THR A 154 -6.91 12.28 11.18
N TRP A 155 -6.40 11.12 10.76
CA TRP A 155 -6.11 9.96 11.63
C TRP A 155 -4.70 9.94 12.22
N ALA A 156 -3.82 10.87 11.82
CA ALA A 156 -2.46 10.92 12.32
C ALA A 156 -2.36 11.66 13.67
N ASN A 157 -1.30 11.37 14.43
CA ASN A 157 -0.97 11.94 15.74
C ASN A 157 -2.07 11.78 16.81
N TRP A 158 -2.91 10.75 16.68
CA TRP A 158 -3.81 10.35 17.77
C TRP A 158 -3.03 9.80 18.95
N ALA A 159 -3.67 9.67 20.11
CA ALA A 159 -3.06 8.87 21.18
C ALA A 159 -2.86 7.43 20.64
N PRO A 160 -1.67 6.80 20.81
CA PRO A 160 -1.40 5.51 20.18
C PRO A 160 -2.42 4.42 20.55
N LYS A 161 -2.92 4.44 21.79
CA LYS A 161 -3.99 3.53 22.24
C LYS A 161 -5.28 3.64 21.41
N ASP A 162 -5.63 4.85 20.95
CA ASP A 162 -6.88 5.11 20.24
C ASP A 162 -6.71 4.64 18.79
N TRP A 163 -5.57 4.95 18.16
CA TRP A 163 -5.24 4.48 16.82
C TRP A 163 -5.13 2.95 16.77
N ILE A 164 -4.46 2.31 17.75
CA ILE A 164 -4.38 0.85 17.85
C ILE A 164 -5.79 0.24 17.99
N SER A 165 -6.65 0.83 18.82
CA SER A 165 -8.04 0.34 18.99
C SER A 165 -8.83 0.45 17.69
N ALA A 166 -8.66 1.54 16.94
CA ALA A 166 -9.27 1.74 15.63
C ALA A 166 -8.76 0.73 14.59
N TYR A 167 -7.44 0.53 14.50
CA TYR A 167 -6.82 -0.43 13.58
C TYR A 167 -7.29 -1.86 13.86
N LYS A 168 -7.31 -2.27 15.14
CA LYS A 168 -7.79 -3.61 15.52
C LYS A 168 -9.25 -3.82 15.12
N ARG A 169 -10.09 -2.80 15.27
CA ARG A 169 -11.49 -2.85 14.87
C ARG A 169 -11.65 -3.09 13.36
N GLU A 170 -10.93 -2.34 12.53
CA GLU A 170 -10.89 -2.54 11.07
C GLU A 170 -10.50 -4.00 10.75
N VAL A 171 -9.38 -4.47 11.29
CA VAL A 171 -8.87 -5.83 11.02
C VAL A 171 -9.85 -6.89 11.50
N ASP A 172 -10.49 -6.73 12.67
CA ASP A 172 -11.47 -7.68 13.20
C ASP A 172 -12.74 -7.76 12.36
N ILE A 173 -13.19 -6.65 11.77
CA ILE A 173 -14.30 -6.61 10.81
C ILE A 173 -13.86 -7.30 9.52
N CYS A 174 -12.73 -6.86 8.97
CA CYS A 174 -12.27 -7.28 7.67
C CYS A 174 -11.84 -8.75 7.63
N ARG A 175 -11.28 -9.32 8.70
CA ARG A 175 -10.92 -10.75 8.73
C ARG A 175 -12.11 -11.68 8.65
N LYS A 176 -13.29 -11.23 9.07
CA LYS A 176 -14.53 -11.99 8.93
C LYS A 176 -15.01 -12.00 7.48
N ALA A 177 -14.88 -10.86 6.79
CA ALA A 177 -15.36 -10.68 5.42
C ALA A 177 -14.36 -11.14 4.35
N ALA A 178 -13.07 -10.89 4.59
CA ALA A 178 -11.94 -11.11 3.71
C ALA A 178 -10.80 -11.89 4.40
N PRO A 179 -11.04 -13.13 4.86
CA PRO A 179 -10.07 -13.91 5.65
C PRO A 179 -8.78 -14.26 4.88
N ALA A 180 -8.78 -14.16 3.55
CA ALA A 180 -7.61 -14.43 2.71
C ALA A 180 -6.74 -13.17 2.48
N ALA A 181 -7.22 -11.98 2.85
CA ALA A 181 -6.45 -10.75 2.74
C ALA A 181 -5.36 -10.67 3.81
N LYS A 182 -4.27 -9.96 3.49
CA LYS A 182 -3.24 -9.57 4.46
C LYS A 182 -3.50 -8.16 4.98
N TYR A 183 -3.10 -7.89 6.21
CA TYR A 183 -3.27 -6.58 6.86
C TYR A 183 -1.92 -5.92 7.10
N MET A 184 -1.75 -4.74 6.52
CA MET A 184 -0.53 -3.95 6.61
C MET A 184 -0.63 -2.90 7.71
N TRP A 185 0.34 -2.90 8.62
CA TRP A 185 0.61 -1.75 9.48
C TRP A 185 1.66 -0.88 8.79
N SER A 186 1.31 0.35 8.40
CA SER A 186 2.16 1.18 7.54
C SER A 186 2.51 2.52 8.19
N PRO A 187 3.48 2.58 9.12
CA PRO A 187 4.04 3.84 9.59
C PRO A 187 4.78 4.58 8.47
N LYS A 188 5.00 5.88 8.68
CA LYS A 188 5.86 6.72 7.83
C LYS A 188 7.34 6.36 7.98
N GLY A 189 7.74 5.87 9.16
CA GLY A 189 9.13 5.55 9.51
C GLY A 189 9.77 6.53 10.50
N GLU A 190 8.97 7.38 11.16
CA GLU A 190 9.48 8.40 12.09
C GLU A 190 9.69 7.85 13.52
N GLU A 191 10.45 8.61 14.33
CA GLU A 191 10.67 8.24 15.73
C GLU A 191 9.36 8.18 16.53
N GLY A 192 9.16 7.08 17.26
CA GLY A 192 7.98 6.85 18.08
C GLY A 192 6.89 6.05 17.38
N LEU A 193 7.09 5.64 16.11
CA LEU A 193 6.19 4.73 15.39
C LEU A 193 5.91 3.46 16.20
N GLU A 194 6.86 2.99 17.00
CA GLU A 194 6.79 1.72 17.73
C GLU A 194 5.62 1.69 18.72
N LYS A 195 5.18 2.87 19.19
CA LYS A 195 4.04 3.05 20.09
C LYS A 195 2.70 2.72 19.43
N TYR A 196 2.64 2.72 18.10
CA TYR A 196 1.44 2.46 17.31
C TYR A 196 1.32 1.01 16.83
N TYR A 197 2.29 0.15 17.14
CA TYR A 197 2.25 -1.25 16.72
C TYR A 197 1.04 -1.98 17.35
N PRO A 198 0.09 -2.52 16.57
CA PRO A 198 -1.13 -3.10 17.12
C PRO A 198 -0.94 -4.52 17.66
N GLY A 199 0.23 -5.14 17.44
CA GLY A 199 0.58 -6.48 17.89
C GLY A 199 0.59 -7.52 16.75
N ASP A 200 1.37 -8.58 16.92
CA ASP A 200 1.66 -9.59 15.89
C ASP A 200 0.40 -10.26 15.32
N ASP A 201 -0.62 -10.42 16.16
CA ASP A 201 -1.89 -11.03 15.76
C ASP A 201 -2.65 -10.16 14.76
N TYR A 202 -2.37 -8.86 14.64
CA TYR A 202 -3.09 -7.92 13.79
C TYR A 202 -2.30 -7.47 12.55
N VAL A 203 -1.03 -7.86 12.42
CA VAL A 203 -0.14 -7.41 11.36
C VAL A 203 0.45 -8.58 10.59
N ASP A 204 0.17 -8.65 9.30
CA ASP A 204 0.77 -9.65 8.40
C ASP A 204 2.01 -9.11 7.69
N VAL A 205 2.08 -7.80 7.47
CA VAL A 205 3.15 -7.10 6.74
C VAL A 205 3.30 -5.66 7.24
N ILE A 206 4.51 -5.11 7.15
CA ILE A 206 4.80 -3.73 7.53
C ILE A 206 5.04 -2.88 6.28
N GLY A 207 4.42 -1.71 6.22
CA GLY A 207 4.64 -0.71 5.18
C GLY A 207 5.54 0.43 5.68
N LEU A 208 6.39 0.97 4.81
CA LEU A 208 7.16 2.21 5.06
C LEU A 208 7.02 3.16 3.87
N SER A 209 7.04 4.46 4.16
CA SER A 209 7.07 5.52 3.14
C SER A 209 8.50 6.02 2.94
N VAL A 210 8.98 6.05 1.70
CA VAL A 210 10.35 6.49 1.37
C VAL A 210 10.29 7.46 0.20
N PHE A 211 10.66 8.72 0.44
CA PHE A 211 10.65 9.75 -0.59
C PHE A 211 12.00 10.48 -0.70
N GLY A 212 12.56 10.51 -1.90
CA GLY A 212 13.80 11.21 -2.22
C GLY A 212 13.55 12.55 -2.93
N LEU A 213 13.88 13.66 -2.30
CA LEU A 213 13.83 14.97 -2.95
C LEU A 213 15.21 15.59 -2.93
N GLN A 214 15.88 15.66 -4.09
CA GLN A 214 17.28 16.11 -4.17
C GLN A 214 17.49 17.46 -3.50
N LYS A 215 16.60 18.43 -3.73
CA LYS A 215 16.68 19.74 -3.08
C LYS A 215 16.65 19.65 -1.54
N LYS A 216 15.83 18.77 -0.98
CA LYS A 216 15.76 18.57 0.48
C LYS A 216 17.01 17.86 0.99
N ASP A 217 17.56 16.93 0.21
CA ASP A 217 18.83 16.25 0.52
C ASP A 217 19.99 17.27 0.60
N ASP A 218 20.09 18.15 -0.39
CA ASP A 218 21.06 19.25 -0.43
C ASP A 218 20.88 20.23 0.72
N ASP A 219 19.65 20.68 0.98
CA ASP A 219 19.36 21.66 2.05
C ASP A 219 19.65 21.08 3.45
N GLU A 220 19.44 19.78 3.68
CA GLU A 220 19.63 19.14 4.99
C GLU A 220 21.04 18.57 5.21
N THR A 221 21.70 18.11 4.15
CA THR A 221 22.97 17.34 4.26
C THR A 221 24.08 17.81 3.35
N GLY A 222 23.81 18.74 2.42
CA GLY A 222 24.77 19.24 1.45
C GLY A 222 25.17 18.22 0.36
N ARG A 223 24.39 17.14 0.20
CA ARG A 223 24.60 16.10 -0.81
C ARG A 223 23.32 15.32 -1.10
N ASP A 224 23.33 14.61 -2.23
CA ASP A 224 22.34 13.58 -2.55
C ASP A 224 22.33 12.46 -1.49
N ARG A 225 21.12 12.02 -1.09
CA ARG A 225 20.90 10.81 -0.29
C ARG A 225 20.37 9.69 -1.18
N THR A 226 20.77 8.47 -0.85
CA THR A 226 20.34 7.25 -1.54
C THR A 226 19.05 6.66 -0.94
N PHE A 227 18.40 5.76 -1.68
CA PHE A 227 17.25 5.00 -1.19
C PHE A 227 17.55 4.29 0.14
N ALA A 228 18.71 3.62 0.25
CA ALA A 228 19.08 2.88 1.44
C ALA A 228 19.26 3.78 2.66
N GLU A 229 19.85 4.96 2.48
CA GLU A 229 20.02 5.94 3.56
C GLU A 229 18.68 6.46 4.07
N LEU A 230 17.70 6.67 3.19
CA LEU A 230 16.36 7.13 3.59
C LEU A 230 15.47 6.01 4.14
N LEU A 231 15.63 4.77 3.68
CA LEU A 231 14.89 3.62 4.21
C LEU A 231 15.40 3.19 5.59
N LYS A 232 16.72 3.21 5.81
CA LYS A 232 17.36 2.57 6.98
C LYS A 232 16.76 2.97 8.34
N PRO A 233 16.51 4.27 8.64
CA PRO A 233 15.98 4.64 9.95
C PRO A 233 14.61 4.01 10.24
N GLY A 234 13.69 4.02 9.26
CA GLY A 234 12.38 3.39 9.39
C GLY A 234 12.48 1.87 9.46
N TYR A 235 13.32 1.28 8.61
CA TYR A 235 13.57 -0.16 8.58
C TYR A 235 14.08 -0.69 9.93
N ASP A 236 15.12 -0.06 10.49
CA ASP A 236 15.74 -0.49 11.75
C ASP A 236 14.73 -0.47 12.92
N ARG A 237 13.79 0.49 12.91
CA ARG A 237 12.74 0.59 13.94
C ARG A 237 11.73 -0.53 13.85
N VAL A 238 11.35 -0.95 12.64
CA VAL A 238 10.32 -1.98 12.45
C VAL A 238 10.86 -3.40 12.35
N ALA A 239 12.17 -3.56 12.11
CA ALA A 239 12.82 -4.87 11.99
C ALA A 239 12.60 -5.74 13.25
N VAL A 240 12.48 -5.12 14.43
CA VAL A 240 12.26 -5.82 15.71
C VAL A 240 10.94 -6.59 15.78
N PHE A 241 9.97 -6.25 14.92
CA PHE A 241 8.65 -6.90 14.88
C PHE A 241 8.64 -8.20 14.04
N ASN A 242 9.75 -8.56 13.39
CA ASN A 242 9.91 -9.83 12.65
C ASN A 242 8.81 -10.11 11.60
N LYS A 243 8.31 -9.06 10.95
CA LYS A 243 7.35 -9.16 9.84
C LYS A 243 8.03 -8.84 8.50
N PRO A 244 7.53 -9.34 7.36
CA PRO A 244 7.93 -8.84 6.04
C PRO A 244 7.71 -7.33 5.96
N ILE A 245 8.63 -6.63 5.27
CA ILE A 245 8.61 -5.17 5.11
C ILE A 245 8.45 -4.85 3.62
N ILE A 246 7.56 -3.90 3.33
CA ILE A 246 7.32 -3.33 2.01
C ILE A 246 7.59 -1.83 2.11
N VAL A 247 8.31 -1.26 1.15
CA VAL A 247 8.21 0.19 0.92
C VAL A 247 6.89 0.41 0.19
N ALA A 248 5.86 0.80 0.95
CA ALA A 248 4.49 0.90 0.49
C ALA A 248 4.25 2.17 -0.33
N GLU A 249 5.08 3.20 -0.12
CA GLU A 249 5.12 4.37 -0.98
C GLU A 249 6.57 4.75 -1.27
N LEU A 250 6.92 4.80 -2.56
CA LEU A 250 8.19 5.30 -3.06
C LEU A 250 7.96 6.43 -4.04
N GLY A 251 8.64 7.55 -3.85
CA GLY A 251 8.74 8.61 -4.87
C GLY A 251 10.11 9.26 -4.83
N TYR A 252 10.61 9.72 -5.98
CA TYR A 252 11.85 10.50 -5.99
C TYR A 252 11.83 11.54 -7.10
N VAL A 253 12.44 12.71 -6.85
CA VAL A 253 12.54 13.84 -7.80
C VAL A 253 13.90 14.53 -7.66
N GLY A 254 14.54 14.81 -8.79
CA GLY A 254 15.82 15.52 -8.84
C GLY A 254 16.36 15.66 -10.26
N LYS A 255 17.63 15.99 -10.42
CA LYS A 255 18.33 15.97 -11.70
C LYS A 255 18.49 14.54 -12.22
N GLN A 256 18.82 14.40 -13.51
CA GLN A 256 18.94 13.11 -14.19
C GLN A 256 19.80 12.09 -13.44
N ASP A 257 20.96 12.49 -12.91
CA ASP A 257 21.87 11.57 -12.21
C ASP A 257 21.25 11.06 -10.89
N TYR A 258 20.58 11.94 -10.14
CA TYR A 258 19.86 11.60 -8.92
C TYR A 258 18.75 10.58 -9.20
N VAL A 259 17.90 10.88 -10.19
CA VAL A 259 16.78 10.02 -10.60
C VAL A 259 17.28 8.65 -11.07
N SER A 260 18.35 8.61 -11.87
CA SER A 260 18.94 7.37 -12.39
C SER A 260 19.46 6.49 -11.24
N LYS A 261 20.12 7.11 -10.25
CA LYS A 261 20.61 6.43 -9.05
C LYS A 261 19.47 5.82 -8.24
N TRP A 262 18.39 6.58 -8.01
CA TRP A 262 17.22 6.13 -7.28
C TRP A 262 16.44 5.02 -8.01
N GLN A 263 16.35 5.08 -9.33
CA GLN A 263 15.74 4.04 -10.15
C GLN A 263 16.48 2.70 -10.02
N GLU A 264 17.81 2.72 -10.04
CA GLU A 264 18.63 1.53 -9.80
C GLU A 264 18.50 1.03 -8.36
N ASP A 265 18.63 1.95 -7.40
CA ASP A 265 18.70 1.62 -5.98
C ASP A 265 17.36 1.11 -5.42
N SER A 266 16.22 1.57 -5.92
CA SER A 266 14.91 1.12 -5.45
C SER A 266 14.52 -0.29 -5.91
N ARG A 267 15.19 -0.82 -6.94
CA ARG A 267 14.88 -2.13 -7.55
C ARG A 267 15.89 -3.22 -7.21
N LYS A 268 16.94 -2.93 -6.45
CA LYS A 268 17.98 -3.90 -6.07
C LYS A 268 17.72 -4.51 -4.70
N SER A 269 18.33 -5.67 -4.44
CA SER A 269 18.38 -6.29 -3.11
C SER A 269 19.44 -5.64 -2.22
N TYR A 270 19.19 -5.60 -0.92
CA TYR A 270 20.11 -5.10 0.09
C TYR A 270 20.32 -6.15 1.18
N ALA A 271 21.56 -6.49 1.46
CA ALA A 271 21.88 -7.48 2.51
C ALA A 271 21.54 -6.93 3.91
N GLU A 272 21.58 -5.60 4.07
CA GLU A 272 21.20 -4.88 5.28
C GLU A 272 19.68 -4.80 5.50
N PHE A 273 18.86 -5.09 4.48
CA PHE A 273 17.40 -5.09 4.56
C PHE A 273 16.80 -6.48 4.26
N PRO A 274 17.17 -7.53 5.00
CA PRO A 274 16.78 -8.92 4.67
C PRO A 274 15.28 -9.19 4.72
N ALA A 275 14.48 -8.36 5.39
CA ALA A 275 13.03 -8.48 5.46
C ALA A 275 12.30 -7.59 4.43
N LEU A 276 13.01 -6.78 3.64
CA LEU A 276 12.42 -6.00 2.57
C LEU A 276 12.04 -6.94 1.40
N THR A 277 10.74 -7.08 1.14
CA THR A 277 10.24 -7.98 0.11
C THR A 277 9.76 -7.27 -1.14
N SER A 278 9.34 -6.01 -1.04
CA SER A 278 8.73 -5.29 -2.15
C SER A 278 8.87 -3.77 -2.02
N VAL A 279 8.78 -3.08 -3.17
CA VAL A 279 8.75 -1.63 -3.27
C VAL A 279 7.63 -1.22 -4.23
N VAL A 280 6.79 -0.29 -3.80
CA VAL A 280 5.63 0.21 -4.56
C VAL A 280 5.84 1.68 -4.88
N TYR A 281 5.94 2.01 -6.17
CA TYR A 281 6.16 3.38 -6.65
C TYR A 281 4.85 4.18 -6.67
N PHE A 282 4.84 5.34 -6.03
CA PHE A 282 3.72 6.26 -5.99
C PHE A 282 3.77 7.24 -7.17
N ASN A 283 3.18 6.84 -8.31
CA ASN A 283 3.25 7.58 -9.58
C ASN A 283 2.26 8.75 -9.67
N GLN A 284 2.28 9.65 -8.70
CA GLN A 284 1.42 10.82 -8.66
C GLN A 284 2.19 12.05 -8.17
N LYS A 285 1.74 13.24 -8.57
CA LYS A 285 2.16 14.46 -7.88
C LYS A 285 1.67 14.46 -6.43
N GLU A 286 2.52 14.91 -5.52
CA GLU A 286 2.17 15.11 -4.12
C GLU A 286 0.88 15.93 -3.99
N VAL A 287 0.01 15.52 -3.07
CA VAL A 287 -1.31 16.12 -2.82
C VAL A 287 -1.32 17.03 -1.60
N TRP A 288 -0.32 16.87 -0.72
CA TRP A 288 -0.15 17.68 0.48
C TRP A 288 1.22 18.38 0.51
N PRO A 289 1.28 19.72 0.67
CA PRO A 289 2.55 20.43 0.57
C PRO A 289 3.54 19.97 1.63
N TRP A 290 4.74 19.62 1.20
CA TRP A 290 5.85 19.33 2.09
C TRP A 290 6.27 20.60 2.83
N LEU A 291 6.42 20.47 4.16
CA LEU A 291 6.91 21.54 5.02
C LEU A 291 8.32 21.99 4.63
N GLY A 292 8.72 23.20 5.00
CA GLY A 292 10.05 23.74 4.67
C GLY A 292 10.14 24.37 3.26
N GLY A 293 9.01 24.60 2.60
CA GLY A 293 8.96 25.30 1.32
C GLY A 293 9.23 24.42 0.09
N TYR A 294 9.19 23.09 0.25
CA TYR A 294 9.39 22.14 -0.85
C TYR A 294 8.14 21.97 -1.75
N GLY A 295 6.99 22.49 -1.34
CA GLY A 295 5.79 22.53 -2.16
C GLY A 295 5.21 21.14 -2.42
N LEU A 296 4.83 20.86 -3.66
CA LEU A 296 4.21 19.60 -4.07
C LEU A 296 5.13 18.91 -5.08
N PRO A 297 6.14 18.14 -4.64
CA PRO A 297 7.02 17.42 -5.55
C PRO A 297 6.21 16.50 -6.49
N ASP A 298 6.72 16.33 -7.71
CA ASP A 298 6.03 15.60 -8.76
C ASP A 298 6.66 14.22 -8.97
N TRP A 299 6.19 13.21 -8.24
CA TRP A 299 6.75 11.87 -8.26
C TRP A 299 6.47 11.12 -9.57
N ARG A 300 5.69 11.68 -10.50
CA ARG A 300 5.36 10.99 -11.75
C ARG A 300 6.63 10.68 -12.53
N VAL A 301 6.79 9.45 -13.02
CA VAL A 301 7.99 9.05 -13.79
C VAL A 301 8.20 9.89 -15.06
N THR A 302 7.15 10.52 -15.55
CA THR A 302 7.22 11.44 -16.70
C THR A 302 7.64 12.86 -16.32
N GLN A 303 7.72 13.20 -15.03
CA GLN A 303 7.94 14.56 -14.51
C GLN A 303 9.06 14.64 -13.47
N HIS A 304 9.55 13.50 -12.96
CA HIS A 304 10.45 13.49 -11.82
C HIS A 304 11.91 13.89 -12.11
N VAL A 305 12.26 14.08 -13.38
CA VAL A 305 13.54 14.65 -13.81
C VAL A 305 13.39 16.16 -13.95
N LEU A 306 14.11 16.91 -13.11
CA LEU A 306 14.18 18.36 -13.15
C LEU A 306 15.15 18.85 -14.25
N PRO A 307 14.89 20.04 -14.83
CA PRO A 307 15.75 20.64 -15.86
C PRO A 307 17.14 21.04 -15.36
#